data_AF-A0A5C7BX11-F1
#
_entry.id   AF-A0A5C7BX11-F1
#
_cell.length_a   1.000
_cell.length_b   1.000
_cell.length_c   1.000
_cell.angle_alpha   90.00
_cell.angle_beta   90.00
_cell.angle_gamma   90.00
#
_symmetry.space_group_name_H-M   'P 1'
#
loop_
_entity.id
_entity.type
_entity.pdbx_description
1 polymer ?
#
loop_
_entity_poly.entity_id
_entity_poly.type
_entity_poly.pdbx_seq_one_letter_code
_entity_poly.pdbx_strand_id
1 'polypeptide(L)'
;MEKDKYWDGANPPDGYEARPSSGNLGRVEIDNPELADVLRKLIAWHESQVRGLSLVLEHKDASIDLGENSIEAGTELHRGVRIGVQLALAYLGKLPIYFNAADDE
;
A
#
# COMPACT_ATOMS: atom_id res chain seq x y z
N MET A 1 28.14 -22.63 23.26
CA MET A 1 26.76 -22.38 23.74
C MET A 1 26.85 -21.23 24.72
N GLU A 2 26.51 -20.02 24.29
CA GLU A 2 26.31 -18.92 25.23
C GLU A 2 25.07 -18.14 24.79
N LYS A 3 24.17 -17.98 25.74
CA LYS A 3 22.74 -17.77 25.51
C LYS A 3 22.45 -16.31 25.20
N ASP A 4 21.64 -16.12 24.17
CA ASP A 4 20.91 -14.90 23.86
C ASP A 4 20.31 -14.26 25.12
N LYS A 5 20.74 -13.02 25.41
CA LYS A 5 20.04 -12.15 26.34
C LYS A 5 19.26 -11.12 25.53
N TYR A 6 18.06 -11.51 25.09
CA TYR A 6 17.11 -10.58 24.49
C TYR A 6 16.44 -9.75 25.60
N TRP A 7 16.41 -8.43 25.40
CA TRP A 7 15.76 -7.46 26.28
C TRP A 7 14.38 -7.10 25.71
N ASP A 8 13.32 -7.28 26.50
CA ASP A 8 11.92 -6.96 26.15
C ASP A 8 11.39 -5.84 27.05
N GLY A 9 12.00 -4.65 26.93
CA GLY A 9 11.67 -3.50 27.77
C GLY A 9 11.79 -2.18 27.01
N ALA A 10 10.94 -1.22 27.38
CA ALA A 10 10.75 0.05 26.68
C ALA A 10 11.92 1.06 26.78
N ASN A 11 13.06 0.68 27.37
CA ASN A 11 14.26 1.54 27.43
C ASN A 11 15.54 0.68 27.42
N PRO A 12 16.38 0.74 26.36
CA PRO A 12 17.61 -0.05 26.28
C PRO A 12 18.70 0.50 27.22
N PRO A 13 19.61 -0.35 27.76
CA PRO A 13 20.74 0.10 28.56
C PRO A 13 21.72 0.98 27.75
N ASP A 14 22.43 1.89 28.42
CA ASP A 14 23.44 2.75 27.79
C ASP A 14 24.51 1.90 27.06
N GLY A 15 24.75 2.23 25.79
CA GLY A 15 25.64 1.51 24.89
C GLY A 15 24.95 0.48 23.98
N TYR A 16 23.64 0.27 24.12
CA TYR A 16 22.82 -0.50 23.19
C TYR A 16 22.05 0.44 22.28
N GLU A 17 22.48 0.57 21.02
CA GLU A 17 21.68 1.25 20.00
C GLU A 17 20.40 0.44 19.74
N ALA A 18 19.25 1.13 19.73
CA ALA A 18 18.03 0.56 19.20
C ALA A 18 18.29 0.23 17.73
N ARG A 19 18.55 -1.03 17.41
CA ARG A 19 18.46 -1.47 16.03
C ARG A 19 17.00 -1.26 15.63
N PRO A 20 16.70 -0.44 14.61
CA PRO A 20 15.35 -0.43 14.09
C PRO A 20 15.02 -1.89 13.78
N SER A 21 13.90 -2.38 14.32
CA SER A 21 13.37 -3.68 13.94
C SER A 21 13.10 -3.57 12.45
N SER A 22 14.10 -3.92 11.66
CA SER A 22 14.01 -4.17 10.24
C SER A 22 13.27 -5.49 10.14
N GLY A 23 11.98 -5.44 10.48
CA GLY A 23 11.00 -6.23 9.76
C GLY A 23 11.23 -5.87 8.32
N ASN A 24 12.05 -6.68 7.67
CA ASN A 24 12.52 -6.50 6.32
C ASN A 24 11.29 -6.72 5.45
N LEU A 25 10.48 -5.68 5.26
CA LEU A 25 9.55 -5.61 4.15
C LEU A 25 10.44 -5.72 2.91
N GLY A 26 10.43 -6.92 2.31
CA GLY A 26 11.51 -7.45 1.48
C GLY A 26 12.04 -6.41 0.51
N ARG A 27 13.23 -5.88 0.81
CA ARG A 27 14.02 -5.16 -0.18
C ARG A 27 14.38 -6.18 -1.26
N VAL A 28 13.75 -6.09 -2.41
CA VAL A 28 14.09 -6.95 -3.55
C VAL A 28 15.07 -6.18 -4.41
N GLU A 29 16.34 -6.55 -4.35
CA GLU A 29 17.33 -6.20 -5.37
C GLU A 29 17.00 -7.04 -6.61
N ILE A 30 16.72 -6.37 -7.73
CA ILE A 30 16.24 -7.02 -8.95
C ILE A 30 17.28 -6.84 -10.03
N ASP A 31 18.12 -7.86 -10.18
CA ASP A 31 19.16 -7.91 -11.21
C ASP A 31 18.60 -8.35 -12.58
N ASN A 32 17.30 -8.65 -12.64
CA ASN A 32 16.61 -9.04 -13.87
C ASN A 32 15.79 -7.87 -14.44
N PRO A 33 16.18 -7.29 -15.59
CA PRO A 33 15.51 -6.13 -16.16
C PRO A 33 14.06 -6.41 -16.58
N GLU A 34 13.72 -7.63 -17.01
CA GLU A 34 12.35 -8.01 -17.36
C GLU A 34 11.46 -8.05 -16.12
N LEU A 35 11.98 -8.58 -15.01
CA LEU A 35 11.28 -8.60 -13.73
C LEU A 35 11.06 -7.17 -13.20
N ALA A 36 12.06 -6.30 -13.35
CA ALA A 36 11.95 -4.89 -12.97
C ALA A 36 10.84 -4.17 -13.77
N ASP A 37 10.75 -4.39 -15.08
CA ASP A 37 9.70 -3.82 -15.92
C ASP A 37 8.30 -4.32 -15.54
N VAL A 38 8.14 -5.63 -15.31
CA VAL A 38 6.88 -6.22 -14.84
C VAL A 38 6.42 -5.59 -13.52
N LEU A 39 7.34 -5.42 -12.58
CA LEU A 39 7.00 -4.86 -11.27
C LEU A 39 6.71 -3.36 -11.33
N ARG A 40 7.42 -2.59 -12.16
CA ARG A 40 7.06 -1.18 -12.43
C ARG A 40 5.65 -1.06 -12.99
N LYS A 41 5.28 -1.90 -13.96
CA LYS A 41 3.93 -1.96 -14.52
C LYS A 41 2.88 -2.36 -13.47
N LEU A 42 3.20 -3.34 -12.62
CA LEU A 42 2.31 -3.79 -11.54
C LEU A 42 2.05 -2.67 -10.52
N ILE A 43 3.10 -1.94 -10.10
CA ILE A 43 2.96 -0.79 -9.19
C ILE A 43 2.08 0.28 -9.83
N ALA A 44 2.39 0.68 -11.08
CA ALA A 44 1.63 1.72 -11.77
C ALA A 44 0.15 1.34 -11.94
N TRP A 45 -0.12 0.07 -12.26
CA TRP A 45 -1.49 -0.45 -12.35
C TRP A 45 -2.20 -0.40 -10.99
N HIS A 46 -1.56 -0.91 -9.92
CA HIS A 46 -2.12 -0.90 -8.56
C HIS A 46 -2.46 0.51 -8.10
N GLU A 47 -1.53 1.45 -8.27
CA GLU A 47 -1.77 2.85 -7.93
C GLU A 47 -2.92 3.45 -8.74
N SER A 48 -3.08 3.07 -10.01
CA SER A 48 -4.20 3.53 -10.83
C SER A 48 -5.54 3.04 -10.26
N GLN A 49 -5.62 1.78 -9.83
CA GLN A 49 -6.82 1.23 -9.19
C GLN A 49 -7.13 1.94 -7.86
N VAL A 50 -6.11 2.11 -7.00
CA VAL A 50 -6.25 2.83 -5.72
C VAL A 50 -6.72 4.26 -5.95
N ARG A 51 -6.15 4.99 -6.92
CA ARG A 51 -6.58 6.35 -7.28
C ARG A 51 -8.05 6.39 -7.72
N GLY A 52 -8.47 5.46 -8.57
CA GLY A 52 -9.87 5.38 -9.02
C GLY A 52 -10.85 5.19 -7.87
N LEU A 53 -10.51 4.31 -6.92
CA LEU A 53 -11.30 4.09 -5.72
C LEU A 53 -11.30 5.31 -4.78
N SER A 54 -10.16 5.98 -4.62
CA SER A 54 -10.07 7.20 -3.81
C SER A 54 -10.95 8.33 -4.37
N LEU A 55 -11.03 8.49 -5.69
CA LEU A 55 -11.88 9.49 -6.34
C LEU A 55 -13.36 9.34 -5.95
N VAL A 56 -13.85 8.10 -5.84
CA VAL A 56 -15.23 7.80 -5.39
C VAL A 56 -15.47 8.28 -3.96
N LEU A 57 -14.45 8.28 -3.10
CA LEU A 57 -14.57 8.76 -1.73
C LEU A 57 -14.43 10.28 -1.61
N GLU A 58 -13.60 10.89 -2.46
CA GLU A 58 -13.33 12.34 -2.50
C GLU A 58 -14.55 13.12 -3.03
N HIS A 59 -15.17 12.64 -4.12
CA HIS A 59 -16.30 13.32 -4.74
C HIS A 59 -17.63 12.82 -4.19
N LYS A 60 -17.94 13.27 -2.97
CA LYS A 60 -19.06 12.72 -2.18
C LYS A 60 -20.45 12.91 -2.78
N ASP A 61 -20.60 13.90 -3.64
CA ASP A 61 -21.88 14.33 -4.20
C ASP A 61 -22.00 14.00 -5.69
N ALA A 62 -21.00 13.32 -6.26
CA ALA A 62 -21.03 12.87 -7.64
C ALA A 62 -21.70 11.50 -7.77
N SER A 63 -22.50 11.33 -8.81
CA SER A 63 -23.02 10.02 -9.20
C SER A 63 -21.88 9.13 -9.71
N ILE A 64 -22.00 7.82 -9.48
CA ILE A 64 -21.01 6.84 -9.94
C ILE A 64 -21.52 6.22 -11.24
N ASP A 65 -20.78 6.42 -12.33
CA ASP A 65 -21.05 5.81 -13.62
C ASP A 65 -20.23 4.52 -13.79
N LEU A 66 -20.91 3.42 -14.09
CA LEU A 66 -20.34 2.09 -14.34
C LEU A 66 -20.61 1.65 -15.79
N GLY A 67 -20.83 2.60 -16.71
CA GLY A 67 -21.08 2.36 -18.13
C GLY A 67 -22.56 2.12 -18.41
N GLU A 68 -23.03 0.90 -18.20
CA GLU A 68 -24.45 0.56 -18.43
C GLU A 68 -25.34 0.91 -17.23
N ASN A 69 -24.74 1.15 -16.06
CA ASN A 69 -25.44 1.46 -14.82
C ASN A 69 -24.87 2.74 -14.21
N SER A 70 -25.75 3.59 -13.69
CA SER A 70 -25.38 4.77 -12.93
C SER A 70 -26.01 4.73 -11.55
N ILE A 71 -25.24 5.09 -10.54
CA ILE A 71 -25.67 5.13 -9.15
C ILE A 71 -25.77 6.60 -8.74
N GLU A 72 -26.98 7.09 -8.56
CA GLU A 72 -27.22 8.47 -8.14
C GLU A 72 -26.67 8.76 -6.74
N ALA A 73 -26.05 9.93 -6.60
CA ALA A 73 -25.55 10.41 -5.32
C ALA A 73 -26.67 10.53 -4.28
N GLY A 74 -26.33 10.33 -3.01
CA GLY A 74 -27.26 10.48 -1.87
C GLY A 74 -28.18 9.29 -1.59
N THR A 75 -28.34 8.37 -2.56
CA THR A 75 -29.11 7.11 -2.39
C THR A 75 -28.46 6.18 -1.34
N GLU A 76 -29.24 5.24 -0.79
CA GLU A 76 -28.69 4.22 0.12
C GLU A 76 -27.66 3.32 -0.58
N LEU A 77 -27.93 2.96 -1.84
CA LEU A 77 -26.99 2.19 -2.66
C LEU A 77 -25.66 2.92 -2.84
N HIS A 78 -25.69 4.22 -3.13
CA HIS A 78 -24.49 5.05 -3.22
C HIS A 78 -23.68 5.03 -1.92
N ARG A 79 -24.33 5.18 -0.76
CA ARG A 79 -23.64 5.10 0.55
C ARG A 79 -23.04 3.71 0.78
N GLY A 80 -23.78 2.66 0.46
CA GLY A 80 -23.31 1.27 0.57
C GLY A 80 -22.06 1.00 -0.27
N VAL A 81 -22.07 1.43 -1.54
CA VAL A 81 -20.92 1.31 -2.43
C VAL A 81 -19.71 2.05 -1.87
N ARG A 82 -19.89 3.25 -1.33
CA ARG A 82 -18.78 4.02 -0.76
C ARG A 82 -18.18 3.38 0.49
N ILE A 83 -18.99 2.78 1.34
CA ILE A 83 -18.49 1.99 2.47
C ILE A 83 -17.69 0.79 1.96
N GLY A 84 -18.20 0.09 0.94
CA GLY A 84 -17.48 -1.00 0.28
C GLY A 84 -16.14 -0.57 -0.31
N VAL A 85 -16.09 0.57 -1.00
CA VAL A 85 -14.86 1.17 -1.54
C VAL A 85 -13.88 1.54 -0.42
N GLN A 86 -14.36 2.10 0.68
CA GLN A 86 -13.52 2.43 1.83
C GLN A 86 -12.90 1.19 2.47
N LEU A 87 -13.66 0.09 2.59
CA LEU A 87 -13.14 -1.20 3.03
C LEU A 87 -12.10 -1.74 2.04
N ALA A 88 -12.40 -1.72 0.74
CA ALA A 88 -11.47 -2.18 -0.30
C ALA A 88 -10.14 -1.42 -0.25
N LEU A 89 -10.17 -0.09 -0.09
CA LEU A 89 -8.97 0.73 0.06
C LEU A 89 -8.17 0.39 1.32
N ALA A 90 -8.85 0.12 2.44
CA ALA A 90 -8.19 -0.31 3.68
C ALA A 90 -7.47 -1.66 3.51
N TYR A 91 -8.04 -2.58 2.72
CA TYR A 91 -7.41 -3.87 2.41
C TYR A 91 -6.29 -3.75 1.36
N LEU A 92 -6.48 -2.96 0.31
CA LEU A 92 -5.50 -2.82 -0.78
C LEU A 92 -4.23 -2.11 -0.32
N GLY A 93 -4.36 -1.05 0.49
CA GLY A 93 -3.22 -0.30 1.02
C GLY A 93 -2.20 0.13 -0.06
N LYS A 94 -0.94 0.27 0.37
CA LYS A 94 0.18 0.43 -0.55
C LYS A 94 0.78 -0.94 -0.85
N LEU A 95 1.18 -1.15 -2.10
CA LEU A 95 1.90 -2.35 -2.47
C LEU A 95 3.22 -2.40 -1.66
N PRO A 96 3.54 -3.49 -0.95
CA PRO A 96 4.70 -3.58 -0.07
C PRO A 96 6.00 -3.85 -0.86
N ILE A 97 6.20 -3.16 -1.97
CA ILE A 97 7.37 -3.29 -2.85
C ILE A 97 7.96 -1.89 -3.03
N TYR A 98 9.25 -1.74 -2.75
CA TYR A 98 9.97 -0.46 -2.81
C TYR A 98 11.23 -0.61 -3.68
N PHE A 99 11.42 0.32 -4.63
CA PHE A 99 12.61 0.40 -5.47
C PHE A 99 13.47 1.60 -5.07
N ASN A 100 14.79 1.40 -4.94
CA ASN A 100 15.74 2.49 -5.14
C ASN A 100 16.14 2.45 -6.61
N ALA A 101 15.74 3.46 -7.38
CA ALA A 101 16.44 3.78 -8.61
C ALA A 101 17.78 4.43 -8.21
N ALA A 102 18.71 3.62 -7.73
CA ALA A 102 20.13 3.94 -7.86
C ALA A 102 20.60 3.13 -9.07
N ASP A 103 21.39 3.77 -9.92
CA ASP A 103 22.11 3.18 -11.06
C ASP A 103 21.41 3.26 -12.43
N ASP A 104 20.71 4.37 -12.69
CA ASP A 104 20.62 4.91 -14.05
C ASP A 104 21.42 6.24 -14.06
N GLU A 105 22.76 6.13 -14.20
CA GLU A 105 23.67 7.24 -14.55
C GLU A 105 23.93 7.23 -16.07
#